data_AF-A0A9P6L3Q8-F1
#
_entry.id   AF-A0A9P6L3Q8-F1
#
_cell.length_a   1.000
_cell.length_b   1.000
_cell.length_c   1.000
_cell.angle_alpha   90.00
_cell.angle_beta   90.00
_cell.angle_gamma   90.00
#
_symmetry.space_group_name_H-M   'P 1'
#
loop_
_entity.id
_entity.type
_entity.pdbx_description
1 polymer ?
#
loop_
_entity_poly.entity_id
_entity_poly.type
_entity_poly.pdbx_seq_one_letter_code
_entity_poly.pdbx_strand_id
1 'polypeptide(L)'
;MTHGEKVAETCATIISSDNTPPKDIFLGVIPEVNHTTSTQFEGWKHTVQDLCGTYNKSPIGNAAPADPTRIWEKLRGYLSDHAADQKKLSGMLEHFRRDCDRELRGEAAMLSGEYREEWEQVFKEKGKEMIDELGGPELYNTLSLGEQLQFAKRLIHEAQICLGEQVYQRLPPDEKAAIDYWVWSGCAMHKDLNAMKGGVNRMASWWKEHGDGTAP
;
A
#
# COMPACT_ATOMS: atom_id res chain seq x y z
N MET A 1 12.59 28.14 25.15
CA MET A 1 11.74 26.94 25.07
C MET A 1 12.01 26.29 23.72
N THR A 2 12.96 25.36 23.71
CA THR A 2 13.44 24.67 22.51
C THR A 2 12.40 23.65 22.06
N HIS A 3 11.92 23.81 20.83
CA HIS A 3 11.12 22.79 20.15
C HIS A 3 12.02 21.60 19.83
N GLY A 4 11.76 20.46 20.47
CA GLY A 4 12.41 19.20 20.15
C GLY A 4 11.88 18.66 18.82
N GLU A 5 12.76 18.53 17.84
CA GLU A 5 12.53 17.72 16.65
C GLU A 5 12.22 16.28 17.08
N LYS A 6 11.06 15.76 16.68
CA LYS A 6 10.81 14.32 16.72
C LYS A 6 11.65 13.68 15.62
N VAL A 7 12.82 13.19 15.99
CA VAL A 7 13.63 12.31 15.15
C VAL A 7 12.80 11.05 14.88
N ALA A 8 12.54 10.78 13.60
CA ALA A 8 11.94 9.52 13.18
C ALA A 8 12.89 8.39 13.61
N GLU A 9 12.46 7.56 14.56
CA GLU A 9 13.23 6.40 15.02
C GLU A 9 13.37 5.41 13.85
N THR A 10 14.52 5.46 13.19
CA THR A 10 14.90 4.51 12.17
C THR A 10 15.34 3.24 12.90
N CYS A 11 14.48 2.22 12.91
CA CYS A 11 14.74 0.94 13.54
C CYS A 11 15.81 0.16 12.75
N ALA A 12 17.09 0.31 13.12
CA ALA A 12 18.17 -0.57 12.66
C ALA A 12 18.95 -1.11 13.87
N THR A 13 19.31 -2.39 13.84
CA THR A 13 20.02 -3.09 14.92
C THR A 13 21.49 -2.69 14.97
N ILE A 14 21.97 -2.26 16.15
CA ILE A 14 23.39 -2.27 16.51
C ILE A 14 23.59 -3.47 17.44
N ILE A 15 24.32 -4.50 16.99
CA ILE A 15 24.76 -5.58 17.88
C ILE A 15 25.99 -5.05 18.63
N SER A 16 25.81 -4.73 19.91
CA SER A 16 26.94 -4.36 20.76
C SER A 16 27.77 -5.59 21.09
N SER A 17 29.09 -5.45 21.09
CA SER A 17 30.04 -6.53 21.41
C SER A 17 30.14 -6.84 22.90
N ASP A 18 29.49 -6.04 23.74
CA ASP A 18 29.37 -6.30 25.17
C ASP A 18 28.12 -7.14 25.45
N ASN A 19 28.21 -8.02 26.44
CA ASN A 19 27.26 -9.10 26.75
C ASN A 19 25.93 -8.56 27.34
N THR A 20 25.44 -7.41 26.88
CA THR A 20 24.17 -6.82 27.28
C THR A 20 22.99 -7.60 26.66
N PRO A 21 21.89 -7.82 27.41
CA PRO A 21 20.74 -8.53 26.90
C PRO A 21 20.15 -7.79 25.69
N PRO A 22 19.80 -8.51 24.60
CA PRO A 22 19.25 -7.89 23.42
C PRO A 22 17.96 -7.15 23.80
N LYS A 23 17.90 -5.86 23.49
CA LYS A 23 16.70 -5.06 23.65
C LYS A 23 15.66 -5.58 22.66
N ASP A 24 14.40 -5.76 23.08
CA ASP A 24 13.32 -6.08 22.15
C ASP A 24 13.18 -4.93 21.15
N ILE A 25 13.47 -5.21 19.88
CA ILE A 25 13.37 -4.24 18.78
C ILE A 25 12.24 -4.71 17.87
N PHE A 26 11.18 -3.92 17.81
CA PHE A 26 10.10 -4.12 16.85
C PHE A 26 10.43 -3.34 15.57
N LEU A 27 10.73 -4.05 14.48
CA LEU A 27 10.82 -3.40 13.17
C LEU A 27 9.40 -3.21 12.61
N GLY A 28 8.99 -1.95 12.42
CA GLY A 28 7.74 -1.64 11.72
C GLY A 28 6.46 -1.71 12.57
N VAL A 29 6.56 -1.70 13.90
CA VAL A 29 5.38 -1.45 14.75
C VAL A 29 5.23 0.06 14.91
N ILE A 30 4.50 0.67 14.00
CA ILE A 30 4.17 2.10 14.04
C ILE A 30 2.78 2.22 14.68
N PRO A 31 2.63 2.88 15.84
CA PRO A 31 1.33 3.12 16.43
C PRO A 31 0.50 4.00 15.49
N GLU A 32 -0.67 3.50 15.13
CA GLU A 32 -1.56 4.23 14.23
C GLU A 32 -2.22 5.39 14.97
N VAL A 33 -1.93 6.61 14.52
CA VAL A 33 -2.36 7.85 15.21
C VAL A 33 -3.84 8.15 14.96
N ASN A 34 -4.45 7.56 13.92
CA ASN A 34 -5.82 7.83 13.51
C ASN A 34 -6.45 6.64 12.76
N HIS A 35 -7.64 6.22 13.21
CA HIS A 35 -8.39 5.07 12.69
C HIS A 35 -9.21 5.35 11.41
N THR A 36 -9.04 6.50 10.73
CA THR A 36 -9.73 6.67 9.45
C THR A 36 -9.05 5.85 8.37
N THR A 37 -9.84 5.10 7.59
CA THR A 37 -9.35 4.28 6.46
C THR A 37 -8.35 5.01 5.56
N SER A 38 -8.58 6.30 5.27
CA SER A 38 -7.70 7.10 4.41
C SER A 38 -6.31 7.29 5.03
N THR A 39 -6.25 7.57 6.34
CA THR A 39 -4.98 7.70 7.05
C THR A 39 -4.22 6.38 7.09
N GLN A 40 -4.92 5.26 7.31
CA GLN A 40 -4.29 3.94 7.32
C GLN A 40 -3.71 3.60 5.94
N PHE A 41 -4.46 3.85 4.86
CA PHE A 41 -4.02 3.61 3.49
C PHE A 41 -2.76 4.40 3.13
N GLU A 42 -2.71 5.69 3.45
CA GLU A 42 -1.51 6.51 3.23
C GLU A 42 -0.35 6.10 4.15
N GLY A 43 -0.64 5.67 5.38
CA GLY A 43 0.36 5.10 6.28
C GLY A 43 1.02 3.85 5.71
N TRP A 44 0.22 2.97 5.10
CA TRP A 44 0.71 1.79 4.38
C TRP A 44 1.60 2.16 3.19
N LYS A 45 1.17 3.09 2.34
CA LYS A 45 1.97 3.60 1.21
C LYS A 45 3.31 4.15 1.69
N HIS A 46 3.29 5.01 2.70
CA HIS A 46 4.49 5.59 3.27
C HIS A 46 5.43 4.53 3.85
N THR A 47 4.89 3.55 4.57
CA THR A 47 5.68 2.43 5.13
C THR A 47 6.40 1.64 4.04
N VAL A 48 5.71 1.28 2.96
CA VAL A 48 6.33 0.54 1.84
C VAL A 48 7.39 1.39 1.13
N GLN A 49 7.12 2.68 0.94
CA GLN A 49 8.09 3.62 0.37
C GLN A 49 9.35 3.73 1.24
N ASP A 50 9.20 3.84 2.55
CA ASP A 50 10.32 3.95 3.50
C ASP A 50 11.14 2.66 3.57
N LEU A 51 10.48 1.50 3.54
CA LEU A 51 11.16 0.20 3.48
C LEU A 51 11.97 0.07 2.20
N CYS A 52 11.40 0.41 1.03
CA CYS A 52 12.12 0.41 -0.24
C CYS A 52 13.26 1.41 -0.22
N GLY A 53 13.03 2.63 0.27
CA GLY A 53 14.05 3.68 0.37
C GLY A 53 15.21 3.30 1.27
N THR A 54 14.93 2.61 2.38
CA THR A 54 15.96 2.08 3.28
C THR A 54 16.74 0.95 2.62
N TYR A 55 16.05 -0.02 2.01
CA TYR A 55 16.69 -1.11 1.29
C TYR A 55 17.57 -0.60 0.13
N ASN A 56 17.09 0.36 -0.66
CA ASN A 56 17.78 0.92 -1.82
C ASN A 56 19.05 1.70 -1.47
N LYS A 57 19.21 2.14 -0.20
CA LYS A 57 20.44 2.76 0.30
C LYS A 57 21.50 1.73 0.72
N SER A 58 21.14 0.45 0.84
CA SER A 58 22.11 -0.62 1.12
C SER A 58 22.93 -0.96 -0.14
N PRO A 59 24.12 -1.58 -0.01
CA PRO A 59 24.90 -2.01 -1.17
C PRO A 59 24.15 -2.97 -2.10
N ILE A 60 23.32 -3.85 -1.54
CA ILE A 60 22.52 -4.82 -2.30
C ILE A 60 21.39 -4.09 -3.04
N GLY A 61 20.66 -3.22 -2.35
CA GLY A 61 19.57 -2.45 -2.95
C GLY A 61 20.05 -1.41 -3.96
N ASN A 62 21.27 -0.91 -3.85
CA ASN A 62 21.85 -0.04 -4.87
C ASN A 62 22.08 -0.78 -6.20
N ALA A 63 22.56 -2.03 -6.13
CA ALA A 63 22.76 -2.86 -7.31
C ALA A 63 21.45 -3.39 -7.91
N ALA A 64 20.44 -3.64 -7.06
CA ALA A 64 19.11 -4.10 -7.47
C ALA A 64 18.02 -3.40 -6.65
N PRO A 65 17.58 -2.20 -7.07
CA PRO A 65 16.60 -1.42 -6.33
C PRO A 65 15.24 -2.10 -6.22
N ALA A 66 14.65 -2.03 -5.03
CA ALA A 66 13.25 -2.33 -4.80
C ALA A 66 12.38 -1.18 -5.31
N ASP A 67 11.31 -1.55 -6.00
CA ASP A 67 10.27 -0.65 -6.47
C ASP A 67 8.98 -0.90 -5.66
N PRO A 68 8.46 0.12 -4.95
CA PRO A 68 7.19 0.03 -4.23
C PRO A 68 6.04 -0.49 -5.09
N THR A 69 5.94 -0.09 -6.37
CA THR A 69 4.84 -0.49 -7.26
C THR A 69 4.82 -2.01 -7.45
N ARG A 70 5.99 -2.65 -7.56
CA ARG A 70 6.13 -4.11 -7.63
C ARG A 70 5.78 -4.83 -6.33
N ILE A 71 5.86 -4.17 -5.18
CA ILE A 71 5.43 -4.76 -3.91
C ILE A 71 3.90 -4.73 -3.84
N TRP A 72 3.30 -3.59 -4.20
CA TRP A 72 1.85 -3.43 -4.20
C TRP A 72 1.17 -4.33 -5.22
N GLU A 73 1.71 -4.44 -6.44
CA GLU A 73 1.19 -5.34 -7.47
C GLU A 73 1.06 -6.76 -6.93
N LYS A 74 2.03 -7.26 -6.16
CA LYS A 74 2.05 -8.63 -5.62
C LYS A 74 1.05 -8.89 -4.49
N LEU A 75 0.40 -7.86 -3.96
CA LEU A 75 -0.59 -8.04 -2.91
C LEU A 75 -1.78 -8.85 -3.46
N ARG A 76 -2.20 -9.89 -2.74
CA ARG A 76 -3.33 -10.76 -3.15
C ARG A 76 -4.42 -10.86 -2.08
N GLY A 77 -4.23 -10.19 -0.95
CA GLY A 77 -5.23 -10.18 0.09
C GLY A 77 -4.87 -9.32 1.29
N TYR A 78 -5.85 -9.17 2.17
CA TYR A 78 -5.74 -8.39 3.39
C TYR A 78 -6.46 -9.13 4.53
N LEU A 79 -5.75 -9.33 5.64
CA LEU A 79 -6.30 -9.90 6.86
C LEU A 79 -6.42 -8.77 7.88
N SER A 80 -7.65 -8.49 8.31
CA SER A 80 -7.94 -7.43 9.28
C SER A 80 -9.15 -7.81 10.12
N ASP A 81 -9.53 -7.01 11.10
CA ASP A 81 -10.80 -7.25 11.80
C ASP A 81 -12.02 -6.96 10.91
N HIS A 82 -13.22 -7.21 11.46
CA HIS A 82 -14.47 -7.02 10.73
C HIS A 82 -14.99 -5.57 10.74
N ALA A 83 -14.21 -4.60 11.23
CA ALA A 83 -14.66 -3.22 11.31
C ALA A 83 -14.87 -2.61 9.91
N ALA A 84 -15.79 -1.65 9.81
CA ALA A 84 -16.23 -1.09 8.52
C ALA A 84 -15.09 -0.32 7.82
N ASP A 85 -14.25 0.35 8.59
CA ASP A 85 -13.04 1.02 8.15
C ASP A 85 -12.01 0.04 7.57
N GLN A 86 -11.85 -1.14 8.19
CA GLN A 86 -10.96 -2.19 7.71
C GLN A 86 -11.45 -2.84 6.42
N LYS A 87 -12.77 -3.04 6.28
CA LYS A 87 -13.36 -3.51 5.03
C LYS A 87 -13.17 -2.48 3.91
N LYS A 88 -13.36 -1.18 4.21
CA LYS A 88 -13.10 -0.10 3.25
C LYS A 88 -11.63 -0.04 2.85
N LEU A 89 -10.70 -0.23 3.81
CA LEU A 89 -9.27 -0.28 3.54
C LEU A 89 -8.93 -1.43 2.60
N SER A 90 -9.51 -2.62 2.81
CA SER A 90 -9.33 -3.75 1.90
C SER A 90 -9.70 -3.39 0.45
N GLY A 91 -10.82 -2.70 0.24
CA GLY A 91 -11.23 -2.29 -1.10
C GLY A 91 -10.29 -1.26 -1.73
N MET A 92 -9.78 -0.32 -0.93
CA MET A 92 -8.77 0.65 -1.40
C MET A 92 -7.46 -0.03 -1.78
N LEU A 93 -6.99 -1.00 -0.99
CA LEU A 93 -5.81 -1.79 -1.30
C LEU A 93 -6.00 -2.63 -2.57
N GLU A 94 -7.17 -3.28 -2.72
CA GLU A 94 -7.51 -4.05 -3.92
C GLU A 94 -7.52 -3.18 -5.18
N HIS A 95 -8.07 -1.97 -5.12
CA HIS A 95 -8.03 -1.05 -6.25
C HIS A 95 -6.60 -0.62 -6.56
N PHE A 96 -5.85 -0.20 -5.54
CA PHE A 96 -4.51 0.33 -5.71
C PHE A 96 -3.54 -0.69 -6.30
N ARG A 97 -3.59 -1.96 -5.86
CA ARG A 97 -2.75 -3.01 -6.47
C ARG A 97 -3.09 -3.27 -7.93
N ARG A 98 -4.35 -3.07 -8.37
CA ARG A 98 -4.74 -3.20 -9.78
C ARG A 98 -4.15 -2.06 -10.58
N ASP A 99 -4.18 -0.84 -10.06
CA ASP A 99 -3.51 0.30 -10.69
C ASP A 99 -2.01 0.02 -10.87
N CYS A 100 -1.35 -0.50 -9.83
CA CYS A 100 0.06 -0.91 -9.91
C CYS A 100 0.31 -2.03 -10.94
N ASP A 101 -0.59 -3.01 -11.06
CA ASP A 101 -0.50 -4.02 -12.13
C ASP A 101 -0.56 -3.38 -13.51
N ARG A 102 -1.54 -2.48 -13.74
CA ARG A 102 -1.68 -1.80 -15.04
C ARG A 102 -0.47 -0.94 -15.35
N GLU A 103 0.05 -0.21 -14.38
CA GLU A 103 1.28 0.58 -14.54
C GLU A 103 2.46 -0.30 -15.01
N LEU A 104 2.76 -1.38 -14.28
CA LEU A 104 3.89 -2.28 -14.61
C LEU A 104 3.69 -3.00 -15.95
N ARG A 105 2.45 -3.36 -16.27
CA ARG A 105 2.12 -4.00 -17.54
C ARG A 105 2.27 -3.05 -18.72
N GLY A 106 1.88 -1.79 -18.55
CA GLY A 106 2.12 -0.74 -19.53
C GLY A 106 3.59 -0.43 -19.72
N GLU A 107 4.36 -0.35 -18.63
CA GLU A 107 5.82 -0.21 -18.68
C GLU A 107 6.46 -1.35 -19.48
N ALA A 108 6.11 -2.60 -19.16
CA ALA A 108 6.63 -3.77 -19.87
C ALA A 108 6.25 -3.75 -21.36
N ALA A 109 5.02 -3.37 -21.69
CA ALA A 109 4.56 -3.23 -23.07
C ALA A 109 5.36 -2.17 -23.86
N MET A 110 5.61 -1.01 -23.25
CA MET A 110 6.43 0.06 -23.87
C MET A 110 7.87 -0.39 -24.14
N LEU A 111 8.47 -1.14 -23.20
CA LEU A 111 9.84 -1.62 -23.31
C LEU A 111 10.01 -2.80 -24.30
N SER A 112 8.95 -3.58 -24.53
CA SER A 112 8.99 -4.75 -25.42
C SER A 112 9.14 -4.40 -26.91
N GLY A 113 8.72 -3.20 -27.31
CA GLY A 113 8.63 -2.77 -28.71
C GLY A 113 7.46 -3.39 -29.50
N GLU A 114 6.75 -4.40 -28.96
CA GLU A 114 5.61 -5.06 -29.61
C GLU A 114 4.42 -4.10 -29.80
N TYR A 115 4.21 -3.21 -28.83
CA TYR A 115 3.07 -2.29 -28.77
C TYR A 115 3.42 -0.88 -29.25
N ARG A 116 4.38 -0.74 -30.18
CA ARG A 116 4.96 0.56 -30.56
C ARG A 116 3.91 1.55 -31.05
N GLU A 117 3.05 1.10 -31.95
CA GLU A 117 2.00 1.94 -32.53
C GLU A 117 0.95 2.31 -31.47
N GLU A 118 0.58 1.38 -30.61
CA GLU A 118 -0.40 1.65 -29.55
C GLU A 118 0.12 2.62 -28.51
N TRP A 119 1.38 2.48 -28.06
CA TRP A 119 1.89 3.43 -27.07
C TRP A 119 2.14 4.82 -27.68
N GLU A 120 2.57 4.93 -28.95
CA GLU A 120 2.65 6.23 -29.65
C GLU A 120 1.27 6.90 -29.72
N GLN A 121 0.21 6.14 -30.00
CA GLN A 121 -1.16 6.65 -30.03
C GLN A 121 -1.64 7.07 -28.64
N VAL A 122 -1.43 6.24 -27.61
CA VAL A 122 -1.82 6.55 -26.22
C VAL A 122 -1.13 7.82 -25.73
N PHE A 123 0.18 8.00 -26.00
CA PHE A 123 0.89 9.23 -25.63
C PHE A 123 0.32 10.47 -26.32
N LYS A 124 -0.07 10.35 -27.58
CA LYS A 124 -0.69 11.46 -28.32
C LYS A 124 -2.06 11.83 -27.73
N GLU A 125 -2.88 10.84 -27.42
CA GLU A 125 -4.21 11.04 -26.83
C GLU A 125 -4.10 11.63 -25.43
N LYS A 126 -3.34 10.98 -24.53
CA LYS A 126 -3.14 11.45 -23.15
C LYS A 126 -2.41 12.78 -23.08
N GLY A 127 -1.42 12.99 -23.94
CA GLY A 127 -0.71 14.27 -24.03
C GLY A 127 -1.66 15.40 -24.42
N LYS A 128 -2.54 15.16 -25.39
CA LYS A 128 -3.56 16.14 -25.78
C LYS A 128 -4.55 16.42 -24.65
N GLU A 129 -5.11 15.37 -24.03
CA GLU A 129 -6.04 15.51 -22.89
C GLU A 129 -5.42 16.34 -21.77
N MET A 130 -4.17 16.04 -21.38
CA MET A 130 -3.48 16.74 -20.30
C MET A 130 -3.09 18.19 -20.67
N ILE A 131 -2.72 18.45 -21.93
CA ILE A 131 -2.47 19.82 -22.41
C ILE A 131 -3.77 20.63 -22.39
N ASP A 132 -4.88 20.04 -22.82
CA ASP A 132 -6.19 20.67 -22.80
C ASP A 132 -6.64 20.96 -21.35
N GLU A 133 -6.44 20.01 -20.42
CA GLU A 133 -6.67 20.20 -18.97
C GLU A 133 -5.85 21.34 -18.37
N LEU A 134 -4.60 21.51 -18.83
CA LEU A 134 -3.73 22.60 -18.40
C LEU A 134 -4.24 23.96 -18.91
N GLY A 135 -5.01 24.01 -19.98
CA GLY A 135 -5.47 25.25 -20.63
C GLY A 135 -4.78 25.55 -21.96
N GLY A 136 -4.14 24.55 -22.56
CA GLY A 136 -3.55 24.61 -23.89
C GLY A 136 -2.01 24.67 -23.90
N PRO A 137 -1.41 24.53 -25.09
CA PRO A 137 0.04 24.42 -25.26
C PRO A 137 0.79 25.70 -24.87
N GLU A 138 0.14 26.87 -24.98
CA GLU A 138 0.75 28.14 -24.57
C GLU A 138 1.03 28.18 -23.07
N LEU A 139 0.10 27.67 -22.24
CA LEU A 139 0.34 27.64 -20.79
C LEU A 139 1.46 26.65 -20.44
N TYR A 140 1.52 25.51 -21.13
CA TYR A 140 2.61 24.55 -20.99
C TYR A 140 3.99 25.20 -21.22
N ASN A 141 4.11 26.05 -22.25
CA ASN A 141 5.36 26.74 -22.57
C ASN A 141 5.78 27.77 -21.51
N THR A 142 4.85 28.22 -20.67
CA THR A 142 5.17 29.14 -19.54
C THR A 142 5.57 28.42 -18.26
N LEU A 143 5.37 27.10 -18.19
CA LEU A 143 5.75 26.30 -17.03
C LEU A 143 7.26 26.32 -16.82
N SER A 144 7.68 26.32 -15.56
CA SER A 144 9.07 26.09 -15.19
C SER A 144 9.54 24.69 -15.61
N LEU A 145 10.86 24.50 -15.71
CA LEU A 145 11.43 23.18 -16.02
C LEU A 145 10.99 22.10 -15.02
N GLY A 146 10.84 22.46 -13.74
CA GLY A 146 10.36 21.54 -12.70
C GLY A 146 8.92 21.10 -12.95
N GLU A 147 8.05 22.03 -13.33
CA GLU A 147 6.64 21.74 -13.65
C GLU A 147 6.50 20.93 -14.94
N GLN A 148 7.30 21.24 -15.98
CA GLN A 148 7.34 20.43 -17.20
C GLN A 148 7.82 19.00 -16.93
N LEU A 149 8.80 18.83 -16.03
CA LEU A 149 9.23 17.49 -15.60
C LEU A 149 8.12 16.73 -14.87
N GLN A 150 7.36 17.39 -14.00
CA GLN A 150 6.22 16.77 -13.33
C GLN A 150 5.10 16.42 -14.32
N PHE A 151 4.84 17.30 -15.29
CA PHE A 151 3.90 17.04 -16.37
C PHE A 151 4.31 15.80 -17.18
N ALA A 152 5.58 15.72 -17.59
CA ALA A 152 6.09 14.57 -18.34
C ALA A 152 5.99 13.27 -17.54
N LYS A 153 6.32 13.30 -16.24
CA LYS A 153 6.17 12.14 -15.36
C LYS A 153 4.72 11.67 -15.26
N ARG A 154 3.78 12.60 -15.08
CA ARG A 154 2.35 12.28 -15.05
C ARG A 154 1.89 11.70 -16.39
N LEU A 155 2.31 12.28 -17.52
CA LEU A 155 1.96 11.77 -18.85
C LEU A 155 2.45 10.33 -19.07
N ILE A 156 3.70 10.04 -18.69
CA ILE A 156 4.24 8.67 -18.78
C ILE A 156 3.41 7.72 -17.94
N HIS A 157 3.11 8.08 -16.69
CA HIS A 157 2.33 7.24 -15.78
C HIS A 157 0.90 6.97 -16.29
N GLU A 158 0.18 8.01 -16.74
CA GLU A 158 -1.17 7.88 -17.32
C GLU A 158 -1.15 7.02 -18.60
N ALA A 159 -0.12 7.19 -19.44
CA ALA A 159 0.06 6.38 -20.63
C ALA A 159 0.35 4.92 -20.31
N GLN A 160 1.17 4.65 -19.28
CA GLN A 160 1.44 3.29 -18.79
C GLN A 160 0.17 2.63 -18.27
N ILE A 161 -0.62 3.29 -17.43
CA ILE A 161 -1.89 2.74 -16.94
C ILE A 161 -2.84 2.44 -18.12
N CYS A 162 -2.99 3.37 -19.06
CA CYS A 162 -3.89 3.19 -20.20
C CYS A 162 -3.46 2.02 -21.09
N LEU A 163 -2.18 1.95 -21.46
CA LEU A 163 -1.63 0.85 -22.26
C LEU A 163 -1.71 -0.48 -21.50
N GLY A 164 -1.39 -0.48 -20.22
CA GLY A 164 -1.46 -1.65 -19.36
C GLY A 164 -2.87 -2.21 -19.26
N GLU A 165 -3.88 -1.35 -19.18
CA GLU A 165 -5.29 -1.77 -19.24
C GLU A 165 -5.63 -2.39 -20.60
N GLN A 166 -5.17 -1.82 -21.72
CA GLN A 166 -5.37 -2.43 -23.04
C GLN A 166 -4.71 -3.81 -23.15
N VAL A 167 -3.49 -3.96 -22.64
CA VAL A 167 -2.77 -5.25 -22.61
C VAL A 167 -3.51 -6.23 -21.72
N TYR A 168 -3.94 -5.81 -20.52
CA TYR A 168 -4.74 -6.62 -19.62
C TYR A 168 -6.02 -7.11 -20.30
N GLN A 169 -6.73 -6.24 -21.03
CA GLN A 169 -7.97 -6.62 -21.69
C GLN A 169 -7.81 -7.67 -22.79
N ARG A 170 -6.60 -7.80 -23.38
CA ARG A 170 -6.29 -8.84 -24.37
C ARG A 170 -5.97 -10.21 -23.72
N LEU A 171 -5.81 -10.28 -22.40
CA LEU A 171 -5.48 -11.53 -21.71
C LEU A 171 -6.63 -12.55 -21.72
N PRO A 172 -6.30 -13.86 -21.71
CA PRO A 172 -7.27 -14.93 -21.48
C PRO A 172 -8.01 -14.78 -20.13
N PRO A 173 -9.26 -15.30 -20.02
CA PRO A 173 -10.06 -15.17 -18.80
C PRO A 173 -9.42 -15.76 -17.53
N ASP A 174 -8.67 -16.84 -17.64
CA ASP A 174 -7.98 -17.51 -16.55
C ASP A 174 -6.80 -16.68 -16.02
N GLU A 175 -6.03 -16.06 -16.91
CA GLU A 175 -4.98 -15.11 -16.53
C GLU A 175 -5.57 -13.86 -15.84
N LYS A 176 -6.66 -13.31 -16.40
CA LYS A 176 -7.40 -12.21 -15.77
C LYS A 176 -7.87 -12.57 -14.36
N ALA A 177 -8.43 -13.76 -14.18
CA ALA A 177 -8.89 -14.23 -12.87
C ALA A 177 -7.73 -14.37 -11.86
N ALA A 178 -6.57 -14.85 -12.30
CA ALA A 178 -5.38 -14.95 -11.44
C ALA A 178 -4.82 -13.57 -11.05
N ILE A 179 -4.82 -12.61 -11.96
CA ILE A 179 -4.39 -11.22 -11.72
C ILE A 179 -5.37 -10.51 -10.78
N ASP A 180 -6.68 -10.66 -11.02
CA ASP A 180 -7.70 -9.99 -10.22
C ASP A 180 -8.01 -10.68 -8.90
N TYR A 181 -7.41 -11.85 -8.64
CA TYR A 181 -7.57 -12.59 -7.39
C TYR A 181 -7.29 -11.72 -6.16
N TRP A 182 -8.27 -11.67 -5.27
CA TRP A 182 -8.21 -10.93 -4.03
C TRP A 182 -8.93 -11.67 -2.91
N VAL A 183 -8.29 -11.78 -1.75
CA VAL A 183 -8.89 -12.36 -0.55
C VAL A 183 -8.86 -11.35 0.59
N TRP A 184 -10.05 -10.96 1.05
CA TRP A 184 -10.18 -10.34 2.36
C TRP A 184 -10.66 -11.38 3.37
N SER A 185 -9.95 -11.49 4.49
CA SER A 185 -10.37 -12.32 5.62
C SER A 185 -10.53 -11.45 6.85
N GLY A 186 -11.61 -11.67 7.59
CA GLY A 186 -11.88 -10.98 8.84
C GLY A 186 -11.31 -11.75 10.04
N CYS A 187 -10.92 -11.02 11.09
CA CYS A 187 -10.40 -11.59 12.31
C CYS A 187 -11.49 -12.31 13.12
N ALA A 188 -11.26 -13.58 13.45
CA ALA A 188 -12.12 -14.37 14.33
C ALA A 188 -11.99 -14.00 15.83
N MET A 189 -10.85 -13.41 16.21
CA MET A 189 -10.48 -13.18 17.62
C MET A 189 -11.50 -12.32 18.38
N HIS A 190 -12.11 -11.33 17.74
CA HIS A 190 -13.13 -10.50 18.39
C HIS A 190 -14.44 -11.26 18.67
N LYS A 191 -14.80 -12.27 17.87
CA LYS A 191 -15.95 -13.16 18.13
C LYS A 191 -15.63 -14.10 19.29
N ASP A 192 -14.42 -14.64 19.31
CA ASP A 192 -13.95 -15.52 20.39
C ASP A 192 -13.90 -14.76 21.73
N LEU A 193 -13.44 -13.50 21.71
CA LEU A 193 -13.43 -12.64 22.89
C LEU A 193 -14.84 -12.33 23.39
N ASN A 194 -15.81 -12.10 22.49
CA ASN A 194 -17.20 -11.87 22.89
C ASN A 194 -17.84 -13.12 23.52
N ALA A 195 -17.51 -14.32 23.01
CA ALA A 195 -17.92 -15.58 23.63
C ALA A 195 -17.35 -15.73 25.05
N MET A 196 -16.07 -15.42 25.24
CA MET A 196 -15.42 -15.44 26.56
C MET A 196 -16.02 -14.43 27.53
N LYS A 197 -16.29 -13.18 27.09
CA LYS A 197 -16.99 -12.18 27.90
C LYS A 197 -18.38 -12.66 28.31
N GLY A 198 -19.12 -13.27 27.39
CA GLY A 198 -20.42 -13.89 27.70
C GLY A 198 -20.31 -15.01 28.74
N GLY A 199 -19.28 -15.86 28.62
CA GLY A 199 -18.98 -16.92 29.58
C GLY A 199 -18.68 -16.37 30.98
N VAL A 200 -17.75 -15.41 31.09
CA VAL A 200 -17.39 -14.76 32.36
C VAL A 200 -18.61 -14.09 33.00
N ASN A 201 -19.42 -13.36 32.22
CA ASN A 201 -20.62 -12.72 32.74
C ASN A 201 -21.63 -13.74 33.30
N ARG A 202 -21.87 -14.84 32.58
CA ARG A 202 -22.77 -15.91 33.04
C ARG A 202 -22.23 -16.61 34.29
N MET A 203 -20.94 -16.92 34.33
CA MET A 203 -20.31 -17.53 35.52
C MET A 203 -20.39 -16.60 36.73
N ALA A 204 -20.13 -15.30 36.55
CA ALA A 204 -20.24 -14.31 37.62
C ALA A 204 -21.68 -14.16 38.13
N SER A 205 -22.69 -14.17 37.24
CA SER A 205 -24.10 -14.16 37.64
C SER A 205 -24.50 -15.43 38.38
N TRP A 206 -24.13 -16.60 37.85
CA TRP A 206 -24.42 -17.88 38.49
C TRP A 206 -23.80 -17.95 39.88
N TRP A 207 -22.55 -17.52 40.03
CA TRP A 207 -21.85 -17.50 41.31
C TRP A 207 -22.49 -16.55 42.32
N LYS A 208 -23.01 -15.39 41.89
CA LYS A 208 -23.77 -14.49 42.78
C LYS A 208 -25.06 -15.14 43.29
N GLU A 209 -25.71 -15.94 42.45
CA GLU A 209 -26.99 -16.57 42.77
C GLU A 209 -26.85 -17.87 43.58
N HIS A 210 -25.75 -18.63 43.37
CA HIS A 210 -25.60 -20.00 43.87
C HIS A 210 -24.31 -20.23 44.66
N GLY A 211 -23.39 -19.27 44.68
CA GLY A 211 -22.15 -19.36 45.44
C GLY A 211 -22.37 -19.10 46.93
N ASP A 212 -21.60 -19.76 47.78
CA ASP A 212 -21.62 -19.62 49.25
C ASP A 212 -20.75 -18.46 49.77
N GLY A 213 -20.31 -17.58 48.87
CA GLY A 213 -19.42 -16.45 49.18
C GLY A 213 -17.94 -16.84 49.29
N THR A 214 -17.56 -18.10 49.09
CA THR A 214 -16.16 -18.53 49.10
C THR A 214 -15.65 -18.71 47.68
N ALA A 215 -14.96 -17.70 47.14
CA ALA A 215 -14.23 -17.90 45.88
C ALA A 215 -13.28 -19.12 46.03
N PRO A 216 -13.10 -19.96 45.00
CA PRO A 216 -12.07 -21.00 45.03
C PRO A 216 -10.67 -20.42 45.26
#